data_AF-A0AB37VYV4-F1
#
_entry.id   AF-A0AB37VYV4-F1
#
_cell.length_a   1.000
_cell.length_b   1.000
_cell.length_c   1.000
_cell.angle_alpha   90.00
_cell.angle_beta   90.00
_cell.angle_gamma   90.00
#
_symmetry.space_group_name_H-M   'P 1'
#
loop_
_entity.id
_entity.type
_entity.pdbx_description
1 polymer ?
#
loop_
_entity_poly.entity_id
_entity_poly.type
_entity_poly.pdbx_seq_one_letter_code
_entity_poly.pdbx_strand_id
1 'polypeptide(L)'
;MDRERYFADNKRKYELYFNLLHSKMREHKIEERNTYNMDEKGFFVGIAYRRKRIFSKAVYESGERTAAMRDGNREWVTLLACVCASGEALPPALIY
;
A
#
# COMPACT_ATOMS: atom_id res chain seq x y z
N MET A 1 -5.84 -13.47 4.83
CA MET A 1 -6.64 -13.18 3.63
C MET A 1 -7.96 -13.89 3.81
N ASP A 2 -9.10 -13.23 3.61
CA ASP A 2 -10.41 -13.85 3.82
C ASP A 2 -10.56 -15.11 2.95
N ARG A 3 -11.14 -16.16 3.54
CA ARG A 3 -11.34 -17.47 2.90
C ARG A 3 -12.09 -17.33 1.57
N GLU A 4 -13.11 -16.49 1.53
CA GLU A 4 -13.90 -16.24 0.32
C GLU A 4 -13.10 -15.55 -0.78
N ARG A 5 -12.24 -14.58 -0.43
CA ARG A 5 -11.35 -13.92 -1.40
C ARG A 5 -10.35 -14.90 -1.99
N TYR A 6 -9.83 -15.82 -1.18
CA TYR A 6 -8.93 -16.87 -1.65
C TYR A 6 -9.63 -17.80 -2.66
N PHE A 7 -10.89 -18.18 -2.41
CA PHE A 7 -11.64 -19.01 -3.36
C PHE A 7 -12.09 -18.25 -4.62
N ALA A 8 -12.25 -16.94 -4.53
CA ALA A 8 -12.55 -16.08 -5.68
C ALA A 8 -11.35 -15.91 -6.62
N ASP A 9 -10.13 -16.20 -6.14
CA ASP A 9 -8.89 -16.07 -6.88
C ASP A 9 -8.78 -17.12 -8.00
N ASN A 10 -9.14 -16.71 -9.22
CA ASN A 10 -9.26 -17.61 -10.36
C ASN A 10 -8.67 -16.99 -11.63
N LYS A 11 -7.60 -17.60 -12.13
CA LYS A 11 -6.87 -17.15 -13.34
C LYS A 11 -7.80 -16.91 -14.54
N ARG A 12 -8.69 -17.86 -14.82
CA ARG A 12 -9.59 -17.78 -15.98
C ARG A 12 -10.56 -16.59 -15.87
N LYS A 13 -11.04 -16.28 -14.67
CA LYS A 13 -11.91 -15.11 -14.45
C LYS A 13 -11.16 -13.81 -14.74
N TYR A 14 -9.91 -13.69 -14.29
CA TYR A 14 -9.09 -12.53 -14.60
C TYR A 14 -8.82 -12.41 -16.11
N GLU A 15 -8.45 -13.51 -16.77
CA GLU A 15 -8.23 -13.50 -18.23
C GLU A 15 -9.47 -13.03 -18.99
N LEU A 16 -10.65 -13.55 -18.65
CA LEU A 16 -11.92 -13.12 -19.25
C LEU A 16 -12.21 -11.63 -19.00
N TYR A 17 -11.99 -11.16 -17.77
CA TYR A 17 -12.18 -9.76 -17.40
C TYR A 17 -11.25 -8.83 -18.18
N PHE A 18 -9.93 -9.10 -18.19
CA PHE A 18 -8.96 -8.25 -18.88
C PHE A 18 -9.14 -8.29 -20.39
N ASN A 19 -9.48 -9.44 -20.98
CA ASN A 19 -9.81 -9.53 -22.40
C ASN A 19 -11.00 -8.63 -22.76
N LEU A 20 -12.06 -8.66 -21.95
CA LEU A 20 -13.23 -7.80 -22.13
C LEU A 20 -12.87 -6.32 -21.96
N LEU A 21 -12.12 -5.99 -20.90
CA LEU A 21 -11.66 -4.62 -20.63
C LEU A 21 -10.86 -4.06 -21.81
N HIS A 22 -9.83 -4.77 -22.27
CA HIS A 22 -9.00 -4.34 -23.40
C HIS A 22 -9.82 -4.25 -24.71
N SER A 23 -10.81 -5.12 -24.89
CA SER A 23 -11.73 -5.03 -26.04
C SER A 23 -12.51 -3.71 -26.02
N LYS A 24 -13.06 -3.32 -24.86
CA LYS A 24 -13.79 -2.06 -24.69
C LYS A 24 -12.89 -0.83 -24.80
N MET A 25 -11.67 -0.90 -24.28
CA MET A 25 -10.69 0.18 -24.45
C MET A 25 -10.40 0.42 -25.94
N ARG A 26 -10.21 -0.63 -26.74
CA ARG A 26 -10.01 -0.50 -28.20
C ARG A 26 -11.24 0.07 -28.91
N GLU A 27 -12.44 -0.44 -28.58
CA GLU A 27 -13.72 0.02 -29.14
C GLU A 27 -13.92 1.53 -28.95
N HIS A 28 -13.62 2.02 -27.74
CA HIS A 28 -13.81 3.42 -27.37
C HIS A 28 -12.55 4.29 -27.56
N LYS A 29 -11.47 3.74 -28.13
CA LYS A 29 -10.17 4.42 -28.31
C LYS A 29 -9.63 5.04 -27.01
N ILE A 30 -9.81 4.34 -25.90
CA ILE A 30 -9.30 4.74 -24.59
C ILE A 30 -7.82 4.35 -24.52
N GLU A 31 -6.96 5.34 -24.32
CA GLU A 31 -5.54 5.11 -24.09
C GLU A 31 -5.27 4.61 -22.66
N GLU A 32 -4.29 3.73 -22.50
CA GLU A 32 -3.89 3.16 -21.20
C GLU A 32 -3.49 4.25 -20.18
N ARG A 33 -2.85 5.32 -20.65
CA ARG A 33 -2.48 6.48 -19.83
C ARG A 33 -3.69 7.17 -19.18
N ASN A 34 -4.89 7.00 -19.76
CA ASN A 34 -6.13 7.62 -19.28
C ASN A 34 -6.98 6.67 -18.43
N THR A 35 -6.48 5.47 -18.12
CA THR A 35 -7.14 4.51 -17.22
C THR A 35 -6.36 4.41 -15.92
N TYR A 36 -7.01 4.69 -14.80
CA TYR A 36 -6.38 4.79 -13.49
C TYR A 36 -7.00 3.83 -12.48
N ASN A 37 -6.15 3.22 -11.66
CA ASN A 37 -6.55 2.58 -10.41
C ASN A 37 -6.18 3.51 -9.24
N MET A 38 -7.05 3.57 -8.23
CA MET A 38 -6.84 4.37 -7.02
C MET A 38 -7.11 3.48 -5.80
N ASP A 39 -6.28 3.61 -4.77
CA ASP A 39 -6.45 2.93 -3.50
C ASP A 39 -6.01 3.79 -2.32
N GLU A 40 -6.57 3.51 -1.15
CA GLU A 40 -6.27 4.20 0.09
C GLU A 40 -5.40 3.33 1.00
N LYS A 41 -4.43 3.96 1.66
CA LYS A 41 -3.63 3.29 2.68
C LYS A 41 -3.49 4.13 3.93
N GLY A 42 -4.04 3.64 5.03
CA GLY A 42 -3.84 4.23 6.36
C GLY A 42 -2.46 3.89 6.94
N PHE A 43 -1.82 4.90 7.51
CA PHE A 43 -0.57 4.79 8.26
C PHE A 43 -0.78 5.35 9.66
N PHE A 44 -0.20 4.68 10.65
CA PHE A 44 -0.12 5.22 12.00
C PHE A 44 1.09 6.13 12.14
N VAL A 45 0.85 7.39 12.49
CA VAL A 45 1.90 8.33 12.85
C VAL A 45 2.46 7.91 14.21
N GLY A 46 3.74 7.53 14.25
CA GLY A 46 4.43 7.11 15.49
C GLY A 46 4.62 5.61 15.68
N ILE A 47 4.00 4.75 14.86
CA ILE A 47 4.26 3.29 14.89
C ILE A 47 5.34 2.93 13.87
N ALA A 48 6.60 3.00 14.29
CA ALA A 48 7.68 2.35 13.58
C ALA A 48 7.62 0.83 13.88
N TYR A 49 7.28 0.01 12.88
CA TYR A 49 7.51 -1.44 12.97
C TYR A 49 9.01 -1.69 13.13
N ARG A 50 9.44 -1.91 14.38
CA ARG A 50 10.83 -2.23 14.72
C ARG A 50 11.31 -3.38 13.84
N ARG A 51 12.41 -3.17 13.11
CA ARG A 51 13.16 -4.31 12.55
C ARG A 51 14.48 -4.53 13.27
N LYS A 52 15.30 -3.51 13.57
CA LYS A 52 16.51 -3.62 14.42
C LYS A 52 16.83 -2.26 15.05
N ARG A 53 17.30 -2.22 16.31
CA ARG A 53 18.00 -1.05 16.89
C ARG A 53 19.46 -1.42 17.09
N ILE A 54 20.35 -0.49 16.75
CA ILE A 54 21.78 -0.62 16.97
C ILE A 54 22.12 0.19 18.22
N PHE A 55 22.80 -0.44 19.18
CA PHE A 55 23.28 0.18 20.41
C PHE A 55 24.77 -0.14 20.57
N SER A 56 25.50 0.72 21.29
CA SER A 56 26.82 0.35 21.79
C SER A 56 26.68 -0.67 22.92
N LYS A 57 27.71 -1.51 23.11
CA LYS A 57 27.72 -2.56 24.15
C LYS A 57 27.49 -1.99 25.55
N ALA A 58 28.14 -0.87 25.89
CA ALA A 58 27.98 -0.21 27.18
C ALA A 58 26.53 0.27 27.44
N VAL A 59 25.85 0.80 26.43
CA VAL A 59 24.44 1.24 26.55
C VAL A 59 23.50 0.04 26.71
N TYR A 60 23.80 -1.08 26.06
CA TYR A 60 23.05 -2.32 26.25
C TYR A 60 23.21 -2.87 27.67
N GLU A 61 24.43 -2.91 28.19
CA GLU A 61 24.76 -3.39 29.54
C GLU A 61 24.18 -2.49 30.64
N SER A 62 24.14 -1.17 30.43
CA SER A 62 23.53 -0.21 31.37
C SER A 62 22.00 -0.28 31.46
N GLY A 63 21.33 -0.87 30.45
CA GLY A 63 19.87 -0.99 30.39
C GLY A 63 19.08 0.31 30.17
N GLU A 64 19.72 1.49 30.16
CA GLU A 64 19.03 2.79 30.19
C GLU A 64 18.18 3.10 28.94
N ARG A 65 18.62 2.66 27.75
CA ARG A 65 18.00 3.07 26.46
C ARG A 65 17.52 1.89 25.60
N THR A 66 17.49 0.69 26.16
CA THR A 66 17.08 -0.54 25.48
C THR A 66 15.55 -0.65 25.36
N ALA A 67 14.82 0.10 26.20
CA ALA A 67 13.36 0.04 26.28
C ALA A 67 12.64 0.43 24.98
N ALA A 68 11.50 -0.23 24.77
CA ALA A 68 10.53 0.07 23.71
C ALA A 68 9.74 1.33 24.00
N MET A 69 10.35 2.49 23.81
CA MET A 69 9.57 3.72 23.67
C MET A 69 8.80 3.64 22.35
N ARG A 70 7.48 3.43 22.47
CA ARG A 70 6.51 3.77 21.44
C ARG A 70 5.98 5.14 21.82
N ASP A 71 5.99 6.05 20.87
CA ASP A 71 5.17 7.23 21.01
C ASP A 71 3.71 6.75 21.12
N GLY A 72 2.96 7.31 22.07
CA GLY A 72 1.55 6.99 22.29
C GLY A 72 0.65 7.57 21.19
N ASN A 73 1.22 8.35 20.26
CA ASN A 73 0.50 8.89 19.13
C ASN A 73 -0.15 7.76 18.29
N ARG A 74 -1.44 7.91 18.03
CA ARG A 74 -2.29 7.00 17.24
C ARG A 74 -3.00 7.75 16.13
N GLU A 75 -2.54 8.95 15.79
CA GLU A 75 -3.04 9.70 14.63
C GLU A 75 -2.89 8.86 13.36
N TRP A 76 -3.93 8.89 12.55
CA TRP A 76 -4.00 8.20 11.28
C TRP A 76 -3.76 9.20 10.17
N VAL A 77 -2.85 8.87 9.27
CA VAL A 77 -2.71 9.58 8.00
C VAL A 77 -3.08 8.62 6.89
N THR A 78 -4.01 9.01 6.04
CA THR A 78 -4.43 8.19 4.89
C THR A 78 -3.78 8.72 3.63
N LEU A 79 -3.06 7.83 2.94
CA LEU A 79 -2.50 8.07 1.61
C LEU A 79 -3.52 7.68 0.56
N LEU A 80 -3.84 8.59 -0.34
CA LEU A 80 -4.52 8.28 -1.60
C LEU A 80 -3.45 8.12 -2.68
N ALA A 81 -3.30 6.90 -3.20
CA ALA A 81 -2.35 6.59 -4.26
C ALA A 81 -3.09 6.23 -5.55
N CYS A 82 -2.60 6.72 -6.68
CA CYS A 82 -3.23 6.50 -7.98
C CYS A 82 -2.18 6.22 -9.06
N VAL A 83 -2.39 5.16 -9.84
CA VAL A 83 -1.48 4.70 -10.90
C VAL A 83 -2.27 4.39 -12.16
N CYS A 84 -1.81 4.86 -13.32
CA CYS A 84 -2.42 4.54 -14.60
C CYS A 84 -1.97 3.17 -15.15
N ALA A 85 -2.69 2.65 -16.14
CA ALA A 85 -2.35 1.38 -16.76
C ALA A 85 -0.99 1.40 -17.49
N SER A 86 -0.47 2.58 -17.88
CA SER A 86 0.89 2.71 -18.41
C SER A 86 1.99 2.77 -17.34
N GLY A 87 1.62 2.69 -16.05
CA GLY A 87 2.55 2.61 -14.92
C GLY A 87 2.97 3.96 -14.32
N GLU A 88 2.47 5.08 -14.82
CA GLU A 88 2.71 6.40 -14.25
C GLU A 88 1.82 6.63 -13.02
N ALA A 89 2.41 7.14 -11.94
CA ALA A 89 1.70 7.47 -10.71
C ALA A 89 1.37 8.96 -10.65
N LEU A 90 0.15 9.29 -10.23
CA LEU A 90 -0.18 10.67 -9.87
C LEU A 90 0.51 11.03 -8.53
N PRO A 91 0.79 12.31 -8.30
CA PRO A 91 1.25 12.77 -6.98
C PRO A 91 0.28 12.28 -5.89
N PRO A 92 0.78 11.65 -4.82
CA PRO A 92 -0.07 11.16 -3.76
C PRO A 92 -0.74 12.31 -3.00
N ALA A 93 -1.96 12.08 -2.51
CA ALA A 93 -2.63 12.97 -1.57
C ALA A 93 -2.63 12.38 -0.16
N LEU A 94 -2.59 13.25 0.85
CA LEU A 94 -2.65 12.87 2.26
C LEU A 94 -3.91 13.47 2.89
N ILE A 95 -4.61 12.65 3.68
CA ILE A 95 -5.69 13.06 4.56
C ILE A 95 -5.20 12.86 6.01
N TYR A 96 -5.36 13.90 6.83
CA TYR A 96 -4.96 13.95 8.24
C TYR A 96 -6.17 13.80 9.16
#